data_AF-S3CMK4-F1
#
_entry.id   AF-S3CMK4-F1
#
_cell.length_a   1.000
_cell.length_b   1.000
_cell.length_c   1.000
_cell.angle_alpha   90.00
_cell.angle_beta   90.00
_cell.angle_gamma   90.00
#
_symmetry.space_group_name_H-M   'P 1'
#
loop_
_entity.id
_entity.type
_entity.pdbx_description
1 polymer ?
#
loop_
_entity_poly.entity_id
_entity_poly.type
_entity_poly.pdbx_seq_one_letter_code
_entity_poly.pdbx_strand_id
1 'polypeptide(L)'
;MKKTFYSLIAIAVTLVTFTACSSDGGGNFPKPKKYNLPEKATTIVPEEVLDQIKAQNFPINEGTNPPVLNGTFVANPWKLLYTSHINSWKVGKELYNYKFTFYNQQGVNLKLDYSYQGENTDVGKGVATIISGNGNKFSIFSKSEGIESDVKYTLLSVFSGELTANGIKDLKRVLYVQSKENDPNNKLIPVGGMRIWYDSDAISPKE
;
A
#
# COMPACT_ATOMS: atom_id res chain seq x y z
N MET A 1 32.76 -49.10 57.36
CA MET A 1 32.02 -48.27 58.34
C MET A 1 32.11 -46.81 57.91
N LYS A 2 31.00 -46.09 58.11
CA LYS A 2 30.70 -44.69 57.74
C LYS A 2 31.86 -43.71 57.96
N LYS A 3 31.97 -42.69 57.10
CA LYS A 3 31.58 -41.30 57.44
C LYS A 3 31.75 -40.37 56.23
N THR A 4 30.61 -39.90 55.75
CA THR A 4 30.39 -38.75 54.88
C THR A 4 30.91 -37.46 55.52
N PHE A 5 31.61 -36.62 54.76
CA PHE A 5 31.82 -35.21 55.08
C PHE A 5 31.35 -34.37 53.89
N TYR A 6 30.27 -33.63 54.11
CA TYR A 6 29.77 -32.58 53.22
C TYR A 6 30.62 -31.34 53.45
N SER A 7 31.22 -30.80 52.39
CA SER A 7 31.86 -29.48 52.39
C SER A 7 30.97 -28.51 51.62
N LEU A 8 30.42 -27.54 52.34
CA LEU A 8 29.70 -26.39 51.82
C LEU A 8 30.67 -25.52 51.00
N ILE A 9 30.45 -25.42 49.69
CA ILE A 9 31.10 -24.42 48.84
C ILE A 9 30.15 -23.24 48.71
N ALA A 10 30.49 -22.15 49.39
CA ALA A 10 29.88 -20.85 49.16
C ALA A 10 30.39 -20.29 47.82
N ILE A 11 29.55 -20.29 46.79
CA ILE A 11 29.86 -19.65 45.51
C ILE A 11 29.39 -18.20 45.60
N ALA A 12 30.36 -17.28 45.68
CA ALA A 12 30.12 -15.84 45.55
C ALA A 12 29.64 -15.54 44.12
N VAL A 13 28.40 -15.10 43.99
CA VAL A 13 27.85 -14.59 42.72
C VAL A 13 28.30 -13.15 42.57
N THR A 14 29.38 -12.93 41.82
CA THR A 14 29.77 -11.60 41.36
C THR A 14 28.77 -11.08 40.35
N LEU A 15 28.00 -10.08 40.76
CA LEU A 15 27.06 -9.31 39.95
C LEU A 15 27.85 -8.48 38.93
N VAL A 16 27.92 -8.93 37.67
CA VAL A 16 28.48 -8.12 36.58
C VAL A 16 27.39 -7.13 36.15
N THR A 17 27.45 -5.92 36.69
CA THR A 17 26.64 -4.80 36.20
C THR A 17 27.18 -4.35 34.85
N PHE A 18 26.48 -4.66 33.77
CA PHE A 18 26.69 -3.98 32.50
C PHE A 18 26.27 -2.52 32.66
N THR A 19 27.24 -1.63 32.87
CA THR A 19 27.08 -0.20 32.63
C THR A 19 26.89 -0.01 31.14
N ALA A 20 25.63 0.10 30.71
CA ALA A 20 25.31 0.60 29.38
C ALA A 20 25.79 2.05 29.29
N CYS A 21 26.86 2.26 28.52
CA CYS A 21 27.29 3.58 28.11
C CYS A 21 26.16 4.25 27.33
N SER A 22 25.55 5.28 27.92
CA SER A 22 24.79 6.29 27.20
C SER A 22 25.78 7.15 26.41
N SER A 23 26.04 6.79 25.16
CA SER A 23 26.66 7.71 24.21
C SER A 23 25.54 8.42 23.45
N ASP A 24 25.22 9.64 23.89
CA ASP A 24 24.55 10.67 23.08
C ASP A 24 25.46 11.03 21.90
N GLY A 25 25.45 10.17 20.89
CA GLY A 25 26.14 10.36 19.63
C GLY A 25 25.20 11.02 18.64
N GLY A 26 25.15 12.36 18.67
CA GLY A 26 24.52 13.20 17.64
C GLY A 26 25.25 13.10 16.30
N GLY A 27 25.18 11.94 15.67
CA GLY A 27 25.49 11.76 14.25
C GLY A 27 24.18 11.92 13.47
N ASN A 28 24.17 12.78 12.46
CA ASN A 28 23.07 12.90 11.51
C ASN A 28 23.09 11.67 10.57
N PHE A 29 22.97 10.48 11.13
CA PHE A 29 22.81 9.26 10.37
C PHE A 29 21.42 9.32 9.72
N PRO A 30 21.31 9.22 8.39
CA PRO A 30 20.00 9.15 7.76
C PRO A 30 19.25 7.99 8.40
N LYS A 31 18.05 8.28 8.92
CA LYS A 31 17.19 7.24 9.49
C LYS A 31 17.07 6.11 8.46
N PRO A 32 17.28 4.85 8.84
CA PRO A 32 17.16 3.74 7.92
C PRO A 32 15.76 3.77 7.29
N LYS A 33 15.70 3.65 5.95
CA LYS A 33 14.42 3.64 5.23
C LYS A 33 13.58 2.45 5.71
N LYS A 34 12.34 2.70 6.12
CA LYS A 34 11.43 1.65 6.60
C LYS A 34 10.96 0.73 5.48
N TYR A 35 10.87 1.26 4.26
CA TYR A 35 10.46 0.54 3.05
C TYR A 35 11.55 0.60 1.99
N ASN A 36 11.82 -0.52 1.34
CA ASN A 36 12.67 -0.59 0.16
C ASN A 36 11.88 -0.23 -1.10
N LEU A 37 11.49 1.04 -1.23
CA LEU A 37 10.74 1.56 -2.37
C LEU A 37 11.59 2.57 -3.16
N PRO A 38 11.29 2.79 -4.46
CA PRO A 38 11.82 3.94 -5.18
C PRO A 38 11.53 5.22 -4.40
N GLU A 39 12.50 6.11 -4.28
CA GLU A 39 12.39 7.31 -3.43
C GLU A 39 11.15 8.17 -3.73
N LYS A 40 10.81 8.30 -5.02
CA LYS A 40 9.62 9.04 -5.46
C LYS A 40 8.31 8.42 -4.96
N ALA A 41 8.26 7.12 -4.67
CA ALA A 41 7.05 6.45 -4.17
C ALA A 41 6.67 6.97 -2.79
N THR A 42 7.65 7.09 -1.88
CA THR A 42 7.44 7.61 -0.51
C THR A 42 7.14 9.11 -0.48
N THR A 43 7.48 9.85 -1.54
CA THR A 43 7.05 11.25 -1.73
C THR A 43 5.58 11.36 -2.14
N ILE A 44 5.04 10.36 -2.85
CA ILE A 44 3.63 10.30 -3.24
C ILE A 44 2.78 9.79 -2.08
N VAL A 45 3.15 8.64 -1.51
CA VAL A 45 2.45 8.00 -0.40
C VAL A 45 3.36 7.99 0.84
N PRO A 46 3.10 8.85 1.84
CA PRO A 46 3.92 8.94 3.05
C PRO A 46 3.97 7.61 3.83
N GLU A 47 5.05 7.39 4.58
CA GLU A 47 5.25 6.15 5.35
C GLU A 47 4.11 5.84 6.33
N GLU A 48 3.53 6.87 6.96
CA GLU A 48 2.36 6.72 7.84
C GLU A 48 1.13 6.14 7.13
N VAL A 49 0.93 6.48 5.85
CA VAL A 49 -0.16 5.93 5.03
C VAL A 49 0.20 4.51 4.59
N LEU A 50 1.46 4.23 4.25
CA LEU A 50 1.93 2.88 3.95
C LEU A 50 1.77 1.93 5.15
N ASP A 51 1.94 2.44 6.36
CA ASP A 51 1.71 1.69 7.60
C ASP A 51 0.24 1.32 7.78
N GLN A 52 -0.66 2.27 7.56
CA GLN A 52 -2.10 2.03 7.61
C GLN A 52 -2.53 1.00 6.55
N ILE A 53 -1.94 1.08 5.35
CA ILE A 53 -2.19 0.12 4.26
C ILE A 53 -1.71 -1.28 4.66
N LYS A 54 -0.47 -1.42 5.16
CA LYS A 54 0.08 -2.71 5.62
C LYS A 54 -0.74 -3.30 6.77
N ALA A 55 -1.26 -2.48 7.67
CA ALA A 55 -2.12 -2.92 8.77
C ALA A 55 -3.42 -3.62 8.30
N GLN A 56 -3.86 -3.38 7.05
CA GLN A 56 -4.99 -4.07 6.43
C GLN A 56 -4.59 -5.31 5.62
N ASN A 57 -3.37 -5.83 5.82
CA ASN A 57 -2.80 -6.95 5.04
C ASN A 57 -2.77 -6.70 3.52
N PHE A 58 -2.72 -5.43 3.11
CA PHE A 58 -2.56 -5.09 1.70
C PHE A 58 -1.10 -5.35 1.27
N PRO A 59 -0.87 -6.06 0.15
CA PRO A 59 0.48 -6.33 -0.33
C PRO A 59 1.14 -5.05 -0.85
N ILE A 60 2.30 -4.71 -0.31
CA ILE A 60 3.20 -3.68 -0.86
C ILE A 60 4.46 -4.40 -1.34
N ASN A 61 4.57 -4.59 -2.65
CA ASN A 61 5.68 -5.28 -3.29
C ASN A 61 6.87 -4.31 -3.39
N GLU A 62 7.74 -4.38 -2.40
CA GLU A 62 8.98 -3.60 -2.32
C GLU A 62 10.02 -4.06 -3.37
N GLY A 63 10.96 -3.18 -3.68
CA GLY A 63 12.01 -3.40 -4.67
C GLY A 63 12.02 -2.35 -5.78
N THR A 64 13.14 -2.27 -6.49
CA THR A 64 13.40 -1.29 -7.56
C THR A 64 13.52 -1.95 -8.94
N ASN A 65 13.15 -3.23 -9.06
CA ASN A 65 13.20 -4.00 -10.31
C ASN A 65 11.83 -4.61 -10.64
N PRO A 66 10.78 -3.77 -10.82
CA PRO A 66 9.45 -4.26 -11.13
C PRO A 66 9.37 -4.88 -12.53
N PRO A 67 8.31 -5.64 -12.84
CA PRO A 67 8.02 -6.04 -14.21
C PRO A 67 7.80 -4.82 -15.11
N VAL A 68 7.94 -5.03 -16.42
CA VAL A 68 7.45 -4.09 -17.43
C VAL A 68 5.94 -4.25 -17.54
N LEU A 69 5.19 -3.27 -17.07
CA LEU A 69 3.73 -3.26 -17.08
C LEU A 69 3.21 -2.38 -18.22
N ASN A 70 2.61 -3.01 -19.22
CA ASN A 70 2.05 -2.32 -20.37
C ASN A 70 0.80 -3.04 -20.90
N GLY A 71 -0.25 -2.27 -21.18
CA GLY A 71 -1.52 -2.73 -21.73
C GLY A 71 -2.71 -2.36 -20.86
N THR A 72 -3.89 -2.74 -21.35
CA THR A 72 -5.17 -2.59 -20.64
C THR A 72 -5.53 -3.90 -19.96
N PHE A 73 -5.91 -3.83 -18.69
CA PHE A 73 -6.33 -4.97 -17.89
C PHE A 73 -7.72 -4.70 -17.32
N VAL A 74 -8.58 -5.71 -17.35
CA VAL A 74 -9.97 -5.62 -16.88
C VAL A 74 -10.07 -6.32 -15.56
N ALA A 75 -10.52 -5.60 -14.54
CA ALA A 75 -10.88 -6.20 -13.27
C ALA A 75 -12.40 -6.37 -13.19
N ASN A 76 -12.86 -7.62 -13.12
CA ASN A 76 -14.26 -7.94 -13.13
C ASN A 76 -14.53 -9.36 -12.57
N PRO A 77 -15.19 -9.51 -11.41
CA PRO A 77 -15.87 -8.45 -10.66
C PRO A 77 -14.95 -7.68 -9.71
N TRP A 78 -15.09 -6.34 -9.68
CA TRP A 78 -14.32 -5.46 -8.79
C TRP A 78 -15.06 -5.24 -7.47
N LYS A 79 -14.54 -5.79 -6.37
CA LYS A 79 -15.24 -5.82 -5.07
C LYS A 79 -14.56 -4.98 -4.00
N LEU A 80 -15.36 -4.43 -3.10
CA LEU A 80 -14.89 -3.73 -1.90
C LEU A 80 -14.41 -4.76 -0.87
N LEU A 81 -13.11 -4.81 -0.62
CA LEU A 81 -12.48 -5.66 0.39
C LEU A 81 -12.51 -5.03 1.79
N TYR A 82 -12.32 -3.71 1.87
CA TYR A 82 -12.22 -2.98 3.13
C TYR A 82 -12.71 -1.53 2.97
N THR A 83 -13.31 -0.99 4.02
CA THR A 83 -13.62 0.43 4.17
C THR A 83 -13.42 0.85 5.62
N SER A 84 -12.76 1.99 5.86
CA SER A 84 -12.74 2.62 7.19
C SER A 84 -14.00 3.45 7.46
N HIS A 85 -14.82 3.70 6.45
CA HIS A 85 -16.06 4.48 6.56
C HIS A 85 -17.24 3.55 6.87
N ILE A 86 -17.58 3.43 8.16
CA ILE A 86 -18.55 2.43 8.68
C ILE A 86 -20.01 2.67 8.23
N ASN A 87 -20.40 3.93 8.00
CA ASN A 87 -21.75 4.31 7.56
C ASN A 87 -21.89 4.35 6.04
N SER A 88 -21.02 3.64 5.32
CA SER A 88 -20.91 3.69 3.86
C SER A 88 -21.23 2.33 3.23
N TRP A 89 -20.71 2.10 2.02
CA TRP A 89 -20.80 0.83 1.32
C TRP A 89 -20.27 -0.32 2.19
N LYS A 90 -20.98 -1.45 2.17
CA LYS A 90 -20.58 -2.66 2.88
C LYS A 90 -19.49 -3.41 2.12
N VAL A 91 -18.59 -4.06 2.86
CA VAL A 91 -17.64 -5.03 2.30
C VAL A 91 -18.40 -6.05 1.44
N GLY A 92 -17.82 -6.39 0.29
CA GLY A 92 -18.45 -7.23 -0.73
C GLY A 92 -19.27 -6.46 -1.76
N LYS A 93 -19.46 -5.14 -1.62
CA LYS A 93 -20.06 -4.32 -2.69
C LYS A 93 -19.28 -4.54 -3.99
N GLU A 94 -20.00 -4.88 -5.04
CA GLU A 94 -19.46 -5.15 -6.36
C GLU A 94 -19.67 -3.95 -7.29
N LEU A 95 -18.66 -3.69 -8.11
CA LEU A 95 -18.67 -2.80 -9.27
C LEU A 95 -18.22 -3.63 -10.48
N TYR A 96 -18.94 -3.55 -11.60
CA TYR A 96 -18.58 -4.29 -12.81
C TYR A 96 -17.56 -3.52 -13.68
N ASN A 97 -16.57 -4.20 -14.25
CA ASN A 97 -15.70 -3.70 -15.34
C ASN A 97 -14.86 -2.44 -15.03
N TYR A 98 -13.90 -2.53 -14.11
CA TYR A 98 -12.83 -1.54 -14.05
C TYR A 98 -11.78 -1.84 -15.12
N LYS A 99 -11.39 -0.83 -15.91
CA LYS A 99 -10.28 -0.93 -16.85
C LYS A 99 -9.09 -0.12 -16.34
N PHE A 100 -7.92 -0.73 -16.32
CA PHE A 100 -6.66 -0.09 -15.98
C PHE A 100 -5.69 -0.21 -17.15
N THR A 101 -5.29 0.91 -17.74
CA THR A 101 -4.32 0.96 -18.84
C THR A 101 -3.01 1.53 -18.33
N PHE A 102 -1.97 0.70 -18.33
CA PHE A 102 -0.62 1.06 -17.95
C PHE A 102 0.22 1.25 -19.21
N TYR A 103 0.98 2.34 -19.30
CA TYR A 103 1.75 2.65 -20.51
C TYR A 103 2.91 3.60 -20.22
N ASN A 104 3.79 3.75 -21.22
CA ASN A 104 4.96 4.63 -21.19
C ASN A 104 5.84 4.44 -19.94
N GLN A 105 6.04 3.18 -19.52
CA GLN A 105 6.94 2.88 -18.41
C GLN A 105 8.39 3.19 -18.80
N GLN A 106 9.05 4.00 -17.99
CA GLN A 106 10.47 4.35 -18.10
C GLN A 106 11.12 4.23 -16.72
N GLY A 107 11.86 3.12 -16.54
CA GLY A 107 12.33 2.70 -15.22
C GLY A 107 11.16 2.50 -14.26
N VAL A 108 11.17 3.26 -13.16
CA VAL A 108 10.13 3.22 -12.13
C VAL A 108 8.96 4.19 -12.39
N ASN A 109 8.98 4.98 -13.47
CA ASN A 109 7.89 5.91 -13.78
C ASN A 109 6.97 5.26 -14.82
N LEU A 110 5.65 5.36 -14.67
CA LEU A 110 4.69 4.98 -15.71
C LEU A 110 3.44 5.87 -15.68
N LYS A 111 2.64 5.80 -16.73
CA LYS A 111 1.31 6.42 -16.79
C LYS A 111 0.23 5.38 -16.56
N LEU A 112 -0.83 5.82 -15.88
CA LEU A 112 -2.03 5.06 -15.63
C LEU A 112 -3.24 5.83 -16.14
N ASP A 113 -4.03 5.18 -16.96
CA ASP A 113 -5.42 5.53 -17.20
C ASP A 113 -6.30 4.52 -16.48
N TYR A 114 -7.38 4.97 -15.89
CA TYR A 114 -8.40 4.09 -15.34
C TYR A 114 -9.78 4.59 -15.68
N SER A 115 -10.70 3.66 -15.89
CA SER A 115 -12.10 3.99 -16.09
C SER A 115 -13.00 2.90 -15.55
N TYR A 116 -14.11 3.33 -14.99
CA TYR A 116 -15.25 2.50 -14.65
C TYR A 116 -16.49 3.09 -15.32
N GLN A 117 -17.26 2.23 -15.98
CA GLN A 117 -18.56 2.61 -16.55
C GLN A 117 -19.66 1.83 -15.83
N GLY A 118 -20.29 2.50 -14.86
CA GLY A 118 -21.52 2.05 -14.21
C GLY A 118 -22.39 3.23 -13.81
N GLU A 119 -23.09 3.16 -12.67
CA GLU A 119 -23.97 4.24 -12.20
C GLU A 119 -23.21 5.54 -11.88
N ASN A 120 -21.94 5.43 -11.50
CA ASN A 120 -21.02 6.54 -11.31
C ASN A 120 -19.85 6.41 -12.29
N THR A 121 -19.20 7.54 -12.59
CA THR A 121 -17.96 7.57 -13.39
C THR A 121 -16.76 7.79 -12.47
N ASP A 122 -15.82 6.84 -12.46
CA ASP A 122 -14.46 7.09 -11.98
C ASP A 122 -13.53 7.03 -13.19
N VAL A 123 -12.88 8.14 -13.52
CA VAL A 123 -12.02 8.26 -14.69
C VAL A 123 -10.76 9.03 -14.32
N GLY A 124 -9.61 8.44 -14.60
CA GLY A 124 -8.30 9.09 -14.54
C GLY A 124 -7.59 8.89 -15.87
N LYS A 125 -6.96 9.95 -16.38
CA LYS A 125 -6.17 9.89 -17.61
C LYS A 125 -4.80 10.48 -17.39
N GLY A 126 -3.78 9.79 -17.87
CA GLY A 126 -2.38 10.23 -17.81
C GLY A 126 -1.87 10.39 -16.40
N VAL A 127 -2.42 9.67 -15.42
CA VAL A 127 -1.99 9.77 -14.02
C VAL A 127 -0.54 9.34 -13.94
N ALA A 128 0.33 10.25 -13.53
CA ALA A 128 1.74 9.95 -13.32
C ALA A 128 1.90 9.09 -12.07
N THR A 129 2.64 8.00 -12.19
CA THR A 129 2.78 7.02 -11.11
C THR A 129 4.20 6.51 -10.99
N ILE A 130 4.50 5.92 -9.82
CA ILE A 130 5.76 5.24 -9.55
C ILE A 130 5.48 3.77 -9.32
N ILE A 131 6.23 2.88 -9.97
CA ILE A 131 6.15 1.43 -9.79
C ILE A 131 7.36 0.90 -9.01
N SER A 132 7.07 0.04 -8.04
CA SER A 132 8.03 -0.77 -7.28
C SER A 132 7.77 -2.26 -7.51
N GLY A 133 8.73 -3.09 -7.13
CA GLY A 133 8.56 -4.53 -7.14
C GLY A 133 9.84 -5.29 -7.45
N ASN A 134 9.68 -6.61 -7.56
CA ASN A 134 10.74 -7.52 -7.96
C ASN A 134 10.16 -8.69 -8.75
N GLY A 135 10.84 -9.08 -9.83
CA GLY A 135 10.38 -10.14 -10.72
C GLY A 135 9.07 -9.77 -11.38
N ASN A 136 8.02 -10.55 -11.14
CA ASN A 136 6.70 -10.33 -11.70
C ASN A 136 5.71 -9.62 -10.76
N LYS A 137 6.09 -9.38 -9.50
CA LYS A 137 5.25 -8.69 -8.52
C LYS A 137 5.49 -7.19 -8.56
N PHE A 138 4.42 -6.42 -8.44
CA PHE A 138 4.51 -4.96 -8.48
C PHE A 138 3.61 -4.27 -7.48
N SER A 139 3.98 -3.05 -7.12
CA SER A 139 3.06 -2.05 -6.54
C SER A 139 3.22 -0.72 -7.24
N ILE A 140 2.12 0.02 -7.40
CA ILE A 140 2.11 1.33 -8.09
C ILE A 140 1.54 2.37 -7.16
N PHE A 141 2.23 3.49 -7.03
CA PHE A 141 1.89 4.61 -6.16
C PHE A 141 1.47 5.78 -7.03
N SER A 142 0.29 6.33 -6.75
CA SER A 142 -0.23 7.48 -7.48
C SER A 142 -0.90 8.49 -6.56
N LYS A 143 -0.92 9.73 -7.02
CA LYS A 143 -1.71 10.82 -6.46
C LYS A 143 -2.59 11.35 -7.58
N SER A 144 -3.88 11.51 -7.31
CA SER A 144 -4.84 12.08 -8.25
C SER A 144 -5.73 13.09 -7.56
N GLU A 145 -6.24 14.03 -8.35
CA GLU A 145 -7.26 14.98 -7.95
C GLU A 145 -8.57 14.63 -8.67
N GLY A 146 -9.69 14.84 -7.99
CA GLY A 146 -11.00 14.57 -8.54
C GLY A 146 -12.04 15.52 -7.97
N ILE A 147 -13.24 15.46 -8.55
CA ILE A 147 -14.41 16.21 -8.10
C ILE A 147 -15.59 15.24 -8.06
N GLU A 148 -16.26 15.15 -6.92
CA GLU A 148 -17.49 14.36 -6.78
C GLU A 148 -18.48 15.15 -5.94
N SER A 149 -19.74 15.25 -6.40
CA SER A 149 -20.78 16.04 -5.75
C SER A 149 -20.37 17.49 -5.45
N ASP A 150 -19.66 18.13 -6.40
CA ASP A 150 -19.07 19.48 -6.31
C ASP A 150 -17.99 19.67 -5.24
N VAL A 151 -17.51 18.58 -4.63
CA VAL A 151 -16.41 18.61 -3.65
C VAL A 151 -15.13 18.14 -4.34
N LYS A 152 -14.13 19.01 -4.42
CA LYS A 152 -12.80 18.61 -4.89
C LYS A 152 -12.09 17.80 -3.83
N TYR A 153 -11.31 16.81 -4.24
CA TYR A 153 -10.54 15.97 -3.34
C TYR A 153 -9.22 15.54 -3.96
N THR A 154 -8.33 15.08 -3.10
CA THR A 154 -7.05 14.47 -3.48
C THR A 154 -6.98 13.05 -2.91
N LEU A 155 -6.70 12.09 -3.79
CA LEU A 155 -6.51 10.69 -3.42
C LEU A 155 -5.05 10.29 -3.56
N LEU A 156 -4.60 9.50 -2.59
CA LEU A 156 -3.44 8.65 -2.75
C LEU A 156 -3.96 7.25 -3.09
N SER A 157 -3.41 6.63 -4.13
CA SER A 157 -3.74 5.26 -4.49
C SER A 157 -2.50 4.38 -4.50
N VAL A 158 -2.67 3.14 -4.04
CA VAL A 158 -1.67 2.07 -4.17
C VAL A 158 -2.30 0.89 -4.88
N PHE A 159 -1.76 0.50 -6.02
CA PHE A 159 -2.12 -0.74 -6.70
C PHE A 159 -1.11 -1.82 -6.35
N SER A 160 -1.54 -3.08 -6.35
CA SER A 160 -0.63 -4.23 -6.20
C SER A 160 -1.16 -5.42 -6.97
N GLY A 161 -0.24 -6.23 -7.50
CA GLY A 161 -0.57 -7.48 -8.18
C GLY A 161 0.68 -8.22 -8.64
N GLU A 162 0.45 -9.32 -9.34
CA GLU A 162 1.48 -10.15 -9.96
C GLU A 162 1.21 -10.26 -11.47
N LEU A 163 2.14 -9.79 -12.30
CA LEU A 163 2.02 -9.92 -13.74
C LEU A 163 2.25 -11.37 -14.17
N THR A 164 1.35 -11.90 -14.98
CA THR A 164 1.41 -13.25 -15.53
C THR A 164 1.21 -13.20 -17.05
N ALA A 165 1.39 -14.33 -17.72
CA ALA A 165 1.09 -14.45 -19.15
C ALA A 165 -0.41 -14.19 -19.47
N ASN A 166 -1.30 -14.44 -18.50
CA ASN A 166 -2.75 -14.36 -18.68
C ASN A 166 -3.35 -13.01 -18.24
N GLY A 167 -2.55 -12.10 -17.68
CA GLY A 167 -3.03 -10.86 -17.08
C GLY A 167 -2.39 -10.58 -15.72
N ILE A 168 -3.03 -9.74 -14.92
CA ILE A 168 -2.58 -9.42 -13.56
C ILE A 168 -3.32 -10.31 -12.57
N LYS A 169 -2.57 -11.17 -11.87
CA LYS A 169 -3.09 -11.97 -10.77
C LYS A 169 -3.22 -11.13 -9.50
N ASP A 170 -4.30 -11.36 -8.75
CA ASP A 170 -4.58 -10.77 -7.44
C ASP A 170 -4.50 -9.23 -7.43
N LEU A 171 -5.05 -8.56 -8.47
CA LEU A 171 -5.04 -7.10 -8.55
C LEU A 171 -5.86 -6.48 -7.41
N LYS A 172 -5.24 -5.54 -6.68
CA LYS A 172 -5.88 -4.76 -5.61
C LYS A 172 -5.53 -3.28 -5.73
N ARG A 173 -6.43 -2.40 -5.27
CA ARG A 173 -6.25 -0.95 -5.20
C ARG A 173 -6.66 -0.41 -3.83
N VAL A 174 -5.78 0.32 -3.18
CA VAL A 174 -6.11 1.23 -2.08
C VAL A 174 -6.54 2.57 -2.66
N LEU A 175 -7.59 3.15 -2.06
CA LEU A 175 -7.95 4.57 -2.16
C LEU A 175 -7.83 5.18 -0.77
N TYR A 176 -6.98 6.19 -0.60
CA TYR A 176 -6.83 6.94 0.65
C TYR A 176 -7.13 8.42 0.40
N VAL A 177 -8.02 9.01 1.19
CA VAL A 177 -8.39 10.43 1.06
C VAL A 177 -7.36 11.30 1.77
N GLN A 178 -6.49 11.96 0.99
CA GLN A 178 -5.49 12.89 1.54
C GLN A 178 -6.12 14.22 1.95
N SER A 179 -7.02 14.76 1.14
CA SER A 179 -7.71 16.01 1.41
C SER A 179 -9.03 16.08 0.63
N LYS A 180 -9.94 16.91 1.09
CA LYS A 180 -11.12 17.34 0.34
C LYS A 180 -11.52 18.76 0.73
N GLU A 181 -12.22 19.46 -0.16
CA GLU A 181 -12.89 20.72 0.13
C GLU A 181 -14.05 20.51 1.12
N ASN A 182 -14.70 21.61 1.53
CA ASN A 182 -15.82 21.56 2.46
C ASN A 182 -16.94 20.63 1.94
N ASP A 183 -17.35 19.66 2.76
CA ASP A 183 -18.36 18.66 2.45
C ASP A 183 -19.42 18.66 3.57
N PRO A 184 -20.28 19.70 3.64
CA PRO A 184 -21.19 19.92 4.76
C PRO A 184 -22.24 18.82 4.91
N ASN A 185 -22.50 18.07 3.84
CA ASN A 185 -23.47 16.98 3.82
C ASN A 185 -22.82 15.60 4.01
N ASN A 186 -21.50 15.54 4.26
CA ASN A 186 -20.72 14.31 4.44
C ASN A 186 -20.93 13.29 3.31
N LYS A 187 -20.97 13.76 2.05
CA LYS A 187 -21.22 12.90 0.88
C LYS A 187 -20.02 12.01 0.57
N LEU A 188 -18.80 12.50 0.81
CA LEU A 188 -17.57 11.78 0.52
C LEU A 188 -16.97 11.14 1.78
N ILE A 189 -16.15 10.12 1.55
CA ILE A 189 -15.30 9.52 2.60
C ILE A 189 -14.52 10.65 3.33
N PRO A 190 -14.41 10.62 4.67
CA PRO A 190 -13.66 11.63 5.40
C PRO A 190 -12.16 11.60 5.04
N VAL A 191 -11.46 12.73 5.28
CA VAL A 191 -10.00 12.78 5.19
C VAL A 191 -9.38 11.74 6.12
N GLY A 192 -8.35 11.04 5.66
CA GLY A 192 -7.77 9.88 6.34
C GLY A 192 -8.56 8.59 6.17
N GLY A 193 -9.72 8.64 5.51
CA GLY A 193 -10.49 7.45 5.19
C GLY A 193 -9.88 6.63 4.06
N MET A 194 -10.07 5.31 4.11
CA MET A 194 -9.49 4.36 3.19
C MET A 194 -10.50 3.33 2.69
N ARG A 195 -10.41 2.97 1.41
CA ARG A 195 -11.06 1.78 0.85
C ARG A 195 -10.04 0.90 0.14
N ILE A 196 -10.23 -0.41 0.23
CA ILE A 196 -9.46 -1.39 -0.56
C ILE A 196 -10.42 -2.11 -1.48
N TRP A 197 -10.11 -2.09 -2.76
CA TRP A 197 -10.82 -2.82 -3.79
C TRP A 197 -9.92 -3.91 -4.36
N TYR A 198 -10.54 -4.97 -4.90
CA TYR A 198 -9.82 -6.08 -5.49
C TYR A 198 -10.61 -6.74 -6.61
N ASP A 199 -9.87 -7.39 -7.50
CA ASP A 199 -10.45 -8.27 -8.50
C ASP A 199 -10.79 -9.60 -7.87
N SER A 200 -12.08 -9.93 -7.83
CA SER A 200 -12.58 -10.97 -6.94
C SER A 200 -12.46 -12.39 -7.47
N ASP A 201 -12.22 -12.55 -8.76
CA ASP A 201 -11.86 -13.81 -9.40
C ASP A 201 -10.33 -14.05 -9.44
N ALA A 202 -9.57 -13.13 -8.83
CA ALA A 202 -8.12 -13.14 -8.72
C ALA A 202 -7.34 -13.02 -10.04
N ILE A 203 -7.98 -12.65 -11.15
CA ILE A 203 -7.30 -12.46 -12.43
C ILE A 203 -7.91 -11.32 -13.25
N SER A 204 -7.10 -10.28 -13.48
CA SER A 204 -7.46 -9.21 -14.40
C SER A 204 -6.86 -9.50 -15.78
N PRO A 205 -7.61 -10.09 -16.73
CA PRO A 205 -7.09 -10.41 -18.05
C PRO A 205 -6.65 -9.16 -18.81
N LYS A 206 -5.66 -9.33 -19.66
CA LYS A 206 -5.23 -8.31 -20.61
C LYS A 206 -6.20 -8.24 -21.79
N GLU A 207 -6.66 -7.04 -22.14
CA GLU A 207 -7.42 -6.78 -23.39
C GLU A 207 -6.52 -6.71 -24.62
#